data_AF-A0A442SHG0-F1
#
_entry.id   AF-A0A442SHG0-F1
#
_cell.length_a   1.000
_cell.length_b   1.000
_cell.length_c   1.000
_cell.angle_alpha   90.00
_cell.angle_beta   90.00
_cell.angle_gamma   90.00
#
_symmetry.space_group_name_H-M   'P 1'
#
loop_
_entity.id
_entity.type
_entity.pdbx_description
1 polymer ?
#
loop_
_entity_poly.entity_id
_entity_poly.type
_entity_poly.pdbx_seq_one_letter_code
_entity_poly.pdbx_strand_id
1 'polypeptide(L)' 'MPSKEQIIKAMDEWLTTEGLVLAERQVIEALKLNAQRSVETFAETARYFHEVLHDIVMSAVNKARSQGKCKEWPSA' A
#
# COMPACT_ATOMS: atom_id res chain seq x y z
N MET A 1 3.97 -2.01 -15.68
CA MET A 1 3.90 -2.38 -14.25
C MET A 1 4.93 -1.54 -13.51
N PRO A 2 4.65 -0.99 -12.32
CA PRO A 2 5.62 -0.16 -11.59
C PRO A 2 6.87 -0.98 -11.23
N SER A 3 8.03 -0.33 -11.18
CA SER A 3 9.26 -0.95 -10.68
C SER A 3 9.19 -1.17 -9.17
N LYS A 4 10.08 -2.02 -8.67
CA LYS A 4 10.27 -2.26 -7.23
C LYS A 4 10.46 -0.95 -6.47
N GLU A 5 11.32 -0.06 -6.95
CA GLU A 5 11.65 1.22 -6.33
C GLU A 5 10.43 2.15 -6.30
N GLN A 6 9.62 2.15 -7.36
CA GLN A 6 8.39 2.93 -7.43
C GLN A 6 7.37 2.44 -6.40
N ILE A 7 7.23 1.12 -6.22
CA ILE A 7 6.34 0.53 -5.21
C ILE A 7 6.82 0.89 -3.79
N ILE A 8 8.10 0.70 -3.49
CA ILE A 8 8.66 1.02 -2.16
C ILE A 8 8.45 2.49 -1.83
N LYS A 9 8.75 3.39 -2.78
CA LYS A 9 8.54 4.83 -2.61
C LYS A 9 7.06 5.17 -2.36
N ALA A 10 6.14 4.53 -3.07
CA ALA A 10 4.70 4.73 -2.85
C ALA A 10 4.28 4.25 -1.45
N MET A 11 4.79 3.13 -0.97
CA MET A 11 4.50 2.66 0.40
C MET A 11 5.09 3.59 1.45
N ASP A 12 6.29 4.13 1.23
CA ASP A 12 6.87 5.16 2.09
C ASP A 12 5.99 6.40 2.17
N GLU A 13 5.49 6.88 1.03
CA GLU A 13 4.54 7.99 0.99
C GLU A 13 3.25 7.66 1.75
N TRP A 14 2.69 6.45 1.59
CA TRP A 14 1.48 6.03 2.28
C TRP A 14 1.66 5.94 3.79
N LEU A 15 2.84 5.55 4.29
CA LEU A 15 3.13 5.50 5.73
C LEU A 15 3.12 6.88 6.40
N THR A 16 3.29 7.95 5.62
CA THR A 16 3.14 9.34 6.11
C THR A 16 1.68 9.78 6.23
N THR A 17 0.71 8.95 5.85
CA THR A 17 -0.73 9.28 5.95
C THR A 17 -1.12 9.53 7.40
N GLU A 18 -1.71 10.71 7.66
CA GLU A 18 -2.19 11.08 8.98
C GLU A 18 -3.45 10.26 9.34
N GLY A 19 -3.59 9.89 10.61
CA GLY A 19 -4.77 9.14 11.08
C GLY A 19 -4.78 7.64 10.76
N LEU A 20 -3.64 7.07 10.31
CA LEU A 20 -3.50 5.62 10.20
C LEU A 20 -3.51 4.97 11.59
N VAL A 21 -4.42 4.00 11.80
CA VAL A 21 -4.42 3.15 12.99
C VAL A 21 -3.35 2.05 12.87
N LEU A 22 -3.01 1.40 13.98
CA LEU A 22 -1.92 0.42 14.03
C LEU A 22 -2.04 -0.67 12.96
N ALA A 23 -3.23 -1.25 12.77
CA ALA A 23 -3.44 -2.32 11.79
C ALA A 23 -3.22 -1.84 10.34
N GLU A 24 -3.62 -0.62 10.01
CA GLU A 24 -3.41 -0.05 8.67
C GLU A 24 -1.93 0.20 8.40
N ARG A 25 -1.19 0.71 9.40
CA ARG A 25 0.27 0.89 9.30
C ARG A 25 0.97 -0.45 9.05
N GLN A 26 0.61 -1.48 9.83
CA GLN A 26 1.18 -2.82 9.70
C GLN A 26 0.93 -3.43 8.32
N VAL A 27 -0.26 -3.22 7.74
CA VAL A 27 -0.56 -3.65 6.37
C VAL A 27 0.37 -2.98 5.37
N ILE A 28 0.54 -1.66 5.44
CA ILE A 28 1.41 -0.92 4.51
C ILE A 28 2.89 -1.31 4.69
N GLU A 29 3.35 -1.49 5.94
CA GLU A 29 4.71 -1.96 6.25
C GLU A 29 4.96 -3.37 5.69
N ALA A 30 4.00 -4.28 5.83
CA ALA A 30 4.10 -5.63 5.28
C ALA A 30 4.12 -5.61 3.75
N LEU A 31 3.34 -4.74 3.10
CA LEU A 31 3.40 -4.54 1.65
C LEU A 31 4.78 -4.03 1.21
N LYS A 32 5.33 -3.02 1.91
CA LYS A 32 6.67 -2.50 1.66
C LYS A 32 7.75 -3.57 1.82
N LEU A 33 7.68 -4.37 2.88
CA LEU A 33 8.62 -5.46 3.15
C LEU A 33 8.59 -6.52 2.03
N ASN A 34 7.41 -6.86 1.53
CA ASN A 34 7.29 -7.81 0.42
C ASN A 34 7.73 -7.19 -0.91
N ALA A 35 7.48 -5.91 -1.15
CA ALA A 35 8.05 -5.20 -2.31
C ALA A 35 9.58 -5.20 -2.30
N GLN A 36 10.22 -5.16 -1.13
CA GLN A 36 11.68 -5.32 -1.03
C GLN A 36 12.19 -6.68 -1.49
N ARG A 37 11.35 -7.72 -1.50
CA ARG A 37 11.69 -9.06 -1.99
C ARG A 37 11.54 -9.13 -3.51
N SER A 38 10.33 -8.90 -4.03
CA SER A 38 10.05 -8.81 -5.46
C SER A 38 8.72 -8.12 -5.77
N VAL A 39 8.47 -7.80 -7.04
CA VAL A 39 7.19 -7.23 -7.48
C VAL A 39 6.06 -8.28 -7.38
N GLU A 40 6.38 -9.55 -7.65
CA GLU A 40 5.45 -10.68 -7.56
C GLU A 40 4.99 -10.91 -6.12
N THR A 41 5.93 -10.95 -5.17
CA THR A 41 5.61 -11.13 -3.74
C THR A 41 4.79 -9.97 -3.18
N PHE A 42 5.05 -8.74 -3.63
CA PHE A 42 4.17 -7.61 -3.36
C PHE A 42 2.76 -7.84 -3.90
N ALA A 43 2.63 -8.23 -5.17
CA ALA A 43 1.32 -8.42 -5.81
C ALA A 43 0.49 -9.54 -5.14
N GLU A 44 1.14 -10.65 -4.78
CA GLU A 44 0.52 -11.74 -4.02
C GLU A 44 0.06 -11.27 -2.64
N THR A 45 0.90 -10.53 -1.92
CA THR A 45 0.56 -9.99 -0.59
C THR A 45 -0.58 -8.99 -0.67
N ALA A 46 -0.56 -8.09 -1.67
CA ALA A 46 -1.61 -7.12 -1.90
C ALA A 46 -2.96 -7.78 -2.19
N ARG A 47 -2.96 -8.84 -3.01
CA ARG A 47 -4.16 -9.64 -3.28
C ARG A 47 -4.67 -10.30 -2.00
N TYR A 48 -3.80 -10.98 -1.27
CA TYR A 48 -4.16 -11.65 -0.01
C TYR A 48 -4.75 -10.67 1.02
N PHE A 49 -4.13 -9.51 1.23
CA PHE A 49 -4.66 -8.50 2.13
C PHE A 49 -5.99 -7.91 1.66
N HIS A 50 -6.16 -7.70 0.36
CA HIS A 50 -7.44 -7.23 -0.18
C HIS A 50 -8.58 -8.23 0.05
N GLU A 51 -8.28 -9.54 -0.02
CA GLU A 51 -9.26 -10.61 0.21
C GLU A 51 -9.58 -10.82 1.70
N VAL A 52 -8.57 -10.80 2.57
CA VAL A 52 -8.72 -11.19 3.99
C VAL A 52 -8.91 -10.01 4.93
N LEU A 53 -8.34 -8.85 4.59
CA LEU A 53 -8.34 -7.65 5.42
C LEU A 53 -8.95 -6.46 4.67
N HIS A 54 -9.98 -6.73 3.86
CA HIS A 54 -10.58 -5.76 2.92
C HIS A 54 -10.86 -4.40 3.57
N ASP A 55 -11.57 -4.37 4.70
CA ASP A 55 -11.97 -3.13 5.37
C ASP A 55 -10.77 -2.29 5.83
N ILE A 56 -9.72 -2.95 6.33
CA ILE A 56 -8.48 -2.28 6.78
C ILE A 56 -7.74 -1.70 5.57
N VAL A 57 -7.62 -2.49 4.49
CA VAL A 57 -6.99 -2.05 3.25
C VAL A 57 -7.74 -0.85 2.66
N MET A 58 -9.06 -0.94 2.53
CA MET A 58 -9.88 0.13 1.96
C MET A 58 -9.86 1.38 2.83
N SER A 59 -9.90 1.24 4.16
CA SER A 59 -9.75 2.38 5.07
C SER A 59 -8.40 3.08 4.89
N ALA A 60 -7.29 2.32 4.85
CA ALA A 60 -5.95 2.87 4.62
C ALA A 60 -5.85 3.58 3.25
N VAL A 61 -6.35 2.95 2.20
CA VAL A 61 -6.38 3.52 0.84
C VAL A 61 -7.19 4.81 0.80
N ASN A 62 -8.37 4.85 1.41
CA ASN A 62 -9.22 6.03 1.42
C ASN A 62 -8.56 7.21 2.15
N LYS A 63 -7.87 6.95 3.27
CA LYS A 63 -7.09 7.97 3.99
C LYS A 63 -5.92 8.49 3.17
N ALA A 64 -5.19 7.61 2.49
CA ALA A 64 -4.09 8.01 1.63
C ALA A 64 -4.59 8.81 0.40
N ARG A 65 -5.73 8.41 -0.19
CA ARG A 65 -6.36 9.11 -1.31
C ARG A 65 -6.87 10.49 -0.92
N SER A 66 -7.55 10.64 0.22
CA SER A 66 -8.05 11.94 0.69
C SER A 66 -6.94 12.95 0.98
N GLN A 67 -5.72 12.47 1.21
CA GLN A 67 -4.51 13.28 1.41
C GLN A 67 -3.64 13.39 0.14
N GLY A 68 -4.10 12.87 -1.01
CA GLY A 68 -3.39 12.97 -2.29
C GLY A 68 -2.15 12.06 -2.43
N LYS A 69 -1.93 11.14 -1.48
CA LYS A 69 -0.77 10.22 -1.40
C LYS A 69 -0.98 8.92 -2.19
N CYS A 70 -2.22 8.55 -2.45
CA CYS A 70 -2.57 7.44 -3.33
C CYS A 70 -3.23 7.97 -4.61
N LYS A 71 -2.54 7.77 -5.75
CA LYS A 71 -3.06 8.05 -7.09
C LYS A 71 -3.26 6.74 -7.85
N GLU A 72 -4.26 6.69 -8.73
CA GLU A 72 -4.49 5.51 -9.58
C GLU A 72 -3.35 5.32 -10.58
N TRP A 73 -3.00 4.06 -10.86
CA TRP A 73 -1.91 3.68 -11.76
C TRP A 73 -2.43 2.89 -12.98
N PRO A 74 -1.88 3.11 -14.20
CA PRO A 74 -0.95 4.19 -14.54
C PRO A 74 -1.71 5.51 -14.46
N SER A 75 -1.08 6.52 -13.85
CA SER A 75 -1.61 7.87 -13.87
C SER A 75 -1.87 8.23 -15.34
N ALA A 76 -3.15 8.40 -15.69
CA ALA A 76 -3.59 8.72 -17.05
C ALA A 76 -2.86 9.95 -17.60
#